data_AF-A0A3N5KHJ8-F1
#
_entry.id   AF-A0A3N5KHJ8-F1
#
_cell.length_a   1.000
_cell.length_b   1.000
_cell.length_c   1.000
_cell.angle_alpha   90.00
_cell.angle_beta   90.00
_cell.angle_gamma   90.00
#
_symmetry.space_group_name_H-M   'P 1'
#
loop_
_entity.id
_entity.type
_entity.pdbx_description
1 polymer ?
#
loop_
_entity_poly.entity_id
_entity_poly.type
_entity_poly.pdbx_seq_one_letter_code
_entity_poly.pdbx_strand_id
1 'polypeptide(L)'
;GDDLPIPAGLGGSGIDEMTFVAEYGHAIGGPSAKGLGDAGGLIDHSWREKPEVLEALSPIGAQVGGHPNIFPTSWITGTNQLSLRIPRSPNQTEIWWYSFEDADASDEARKVNLMVTNHIFGPAGLLEQEDGENWSQSTMQTRGLASRRMPQLLRMDLGRGKIIRDDRGRARIEGCTNEHAQLWTYAAWAEWMKGTDWDTLRENTTPGDFL
;
A
#
# COMPACT_ATOMS: atom_id res chain seq x y z
N GLY A 1 2.58 -32.34 -8.85
CA GLY A 1 2.66 -32.00 -7.42
C GLY A 1 1.37 -31.28 -7.16
N ASP A 2 0.45 -31.97 -6.50
CA ASP A 2 -0.93 -31.49 -6.39
C ASP A 2 -0.94 -30.20 -5.55
N ASP A 3 -1.60 -29.17 -6.07
CA ASP A 3 -1.80 -27.90 -5.39
C ASP A 3 -2.56 -28.15 -4.09
N LEU A 4 -1.87 -27.98 -2.96
CA LEU A 4 -2.50 -28.03 -1.65
C LEU A 4 -3.40 -26.79 -1.51
N PRO A 5 -4.71 -26.96 -1.24
CA PRO A 5 -5.60 -25.84 -1.01
C PRO A 5 -5.33 -25.31 0.40
N ILE A 6 -4.30 -24.48 0.54
CA ILE A 6 -4.05 -23.73 1.77
C ILE A 6 -5.08 -22.59 1.76
N PRO A 7 -6.03 -22.54 2.72
CA PRO A 7 -6.96 -21.43 2.80
C PRO A 7 -6.14 -20.15 2.94
N ALA A 8 -6.32 -19.23 1.98
CA ALA A 8 -5.71 -17.93 2.12
C ALA A 8 -6.37 -17.25 3.33
N GLY A 9 -5.64 -17.16 4.44
CA GLY A 9 -5.98 -16.19 5.48
C GLY A 9 -5.86 -14.77 4.92
N LEU A 10 -5.91 -13.75 5.77
CA LEU A 10 -5.68 -12.33 5.43
C LEU A 10 -4.30 -12.04 4.77
N GLY A 11 -3.50 -13.06 4.44
CA GLY A 11 -2.22 -12.98 3.74
C GLY A 11 -1.73 -14.32 3.16
N GLY A 12 -2.63 -15.24 2.78
CA GLY A 12 -2.20 -16.52 2.17
C GLY A 12 -2.03 -16.47 0.65
N SER A 13 -1.45 -17.53 0.08
CA SER A 13 -1.23 -17.66 -1.37
C SER A 13 -2.55 -17.67 -2.14
N GLY A 14 -2.63 -16.91 -3.25
CA GLY A 14 -3.80 -16.88 -4.13
C GLY A 14 -4.83 -15.80 -3.80
N ILE A 15 -4.48 -14.83 -2.97
CA ILE A 15 -5.25 -13.58 -2.83
C ILE A 15 -5.17 -12.81 -4.15
N ASP A 16 -6.33 -12.36 -4.60
CA ASP A 16 -6.47 -11.48 -5.75
C ASP A 16 -5.86 -10.13 -5.41
N GLU A 17 -4.69 -9.82 -5.99
CA GLU A 17 -3.94 -8.59 -5.74
C GLU A 17 -3.88 -7.71 -6.98
N MET A 18 -3.84 -6.41 -6.73
CA MET A 18 -3.69 -5.40 -7.76
C MET A 18 -2.67 -4.36 -7.31
N THR A 19 -1.73 -4.05 -8.19
CA THR A 19 -0.75 -3.00 -7.97
C THR A 19 -0.99 -1.85 -8.94
N PHE A 20 -1.26 -0.65 -8.45
CA PHE A 20 -1.26 0.57 -9.24
C PHE A 20 0.05 1.30 -9.08
N VAL A 21 0.58 1.84 -10.16
CA VAL A 21 1.79 2.67 -10.17
C VAL A 21 1.53 3.93 -10.98
N ALA A 22 2.06 5.05 -10.51
CA ALA A 22 1.94 6.33 -11.18
C ALA A 22 3.24 7.13 -11.09
N GLU A 23 3.26 8.30 -11.73
CA GLU A 23 4.41 9.19 -11.72
C GLU A 23 4.89 9.53 -10.30
N TYR A 24 6.16 9.94 -10.21
CA TYR A 24 6.82 10.39 -8.97
C TYR A 24 6.98 9.34 -7.87
N GLY A 25 6.57 8.08 -8.11
CA GLY A 25 6.71 6.97 -7.17
C GLY A 25 5.45 6.66 -6.36
N HIS A 26 4.30 7.25 -6.70
CA HIS A 26 3.02 6.87 -6.10
C HIS A 26 2.68 5.42 -6.48
N ALA A 27 2.26 4.64 -5.50
CA ALA A 27 1.89 3.25 -5.71
C ALA A 27 0.77 2.83 -4.77
N ILE A 28 -0.05 1.88 -5.21
CA ILE A 28 -0.99 1.15 -4.36
C ILE A 28 -0.68 -0.32 -4.58
N GLY A 29 -0.45 -1.08 -3.51
CA GLY A 29 -0.23 -2.53 -3.62
C GLY A 29 -1.06 -3.29 -2.59
N GLY A 30 -1.42 -4.53 -2.91
CA GLY A 30 -2.15 -5.42 -2.02
C GLY A 30 -3.48 -5.90 -2.61
N PRO A 31 -4.42 -6.35 -1.77
CA PRO A 31 -5.61 -7.05 -2.23
C PRO A 31 -6.54 -6.15 -3.05
N SER A 32 -7.26 -6.74 -4.00
CA SER A 32 -8.47 -6.12 -4.53
C SER A 32 -9.58 -6.16 -3.47
N ALA A 33 -10.71 -5.49 -3.73
CA ALA A 33 -11.91 -5.59 -2.89
C ALA A 33 -12.38 -7.04 -2.75
N LYS A 34 -12.21 -7.86 -3.80
CA LYS A 34 -12.49 -9.29 -3.77
C LYS A 34 -11.47 -10.04 -2.91
N GLY A 35 -10.18 -9.72 -3.03
CA GLY A 35 -9.11 -10.32 -2.26
C GLY A 35 -9.20 -10.00 -0.75
N LEU A 36 -9.66 -8.80 -0.40
CA LEU A 36 -9.89 -8.38 0.97
C LEU A 36 -11.06 -9.15 1.61
N GLY A 37 -12.09 -9.46 0.81
CA GLY A 37 -13.31 -10.13 1.27
C GLY A 37 -14.17 -9.25 2.18
N ASP A 38 -15.29 -9.80 2.65
CA ASP A 38 -16.26 -9.12 3.51
C ASP A 38 -16.20 -9.58 4.99
N ALA A 39 -15.21 -10.38 5.33
CA ALA A 39 -15.06 -11.04 6.64
C ALA A 39 -16.33 -11.79 7.10
N GLY A 40 -17.03 -12.45 6.18
CA GLY A 40 -18.28 -13.15 6.49
C GLY A 40 -19.47 -12.21 6.65
N GLY A 41 -19.46 -11.08 5.93
CA GLY A 41 -20.49 -10.04 5.95
C GLY A 41 -20.32 -8.96 7.03
N LEU A 42 -19.17 -8.93 7.72
CA LEU A 42 -18.87 -7.90 8.72
C LEU A 42 -18.39 -6.59 8.11
N ILE A 43 -17.86 -6.63 6.89
CA ILE A 43 -17.39 -5.44 6.17
C ILE A 43 -18.36 -5.15 5.02
N ASP A 44 -19.00 -3.98 5.08
CA ASP A 44 -19.87 -3.50 4.01
C ASP A 44 -19.05 -2.86 2.89
N HIS A 45 -19.05 -3.51 1.72
CA HIS A 45 -18.42 -3.01 0.50
C HIS A 45 -19.41 -2.38 -0.49
N SER A 46 -20.70 -2.32 -0.16
CA SER A 46 -21.76 -1.82 -1.08
C SER A 46 -21.53 -0.39 -1.54
N TRP A 47 -20.81 0.42 -0.75
CA TRP A 47 -20.44 1.79 -1.14
C TRP A 47 -19.66 1.85 -2.46
N ARG A 48 -18.94 0.79 -2.83
CA ARG A 48 -18.18 0.69 -4.08
C ARG A 48 -19.06 0.66 -5.33
N GLU A 49 -20.32 0.27 -5.17
CA GLU A 49 -21.30 0.15 -6.26
C GLU A 49 -22.11 1.43 -6.46
N LYS A 50 -21.96 2.42 -5.56
CA LYS A 50 -22.66 3.70 -5.68
C LYS A 50 -22.28 4.40 -6.99
N PRO A 51 -23.26 4.94 -7.77
CA PRO A 51 -22.99 5.57 -9.05
C PRO A 51 -21.92 6.67 -8.99
N GLU A 52 -21.98 7.52 -7.96
CA GLU A 52 -21.01 8.60 -7.74
C GLU A 52 -19.59 8.09 -7.48
N VAL A 53 -19.45 6.93 -6.84
CA VAL A 53 -18.14 6.30 -6.59
C VAL A 53 -17.60 5.70 -7.88
N LEU A 54 -18.45 5.04 -8.66
CA LEU A 54 -18.07 4.49 -9.97
C LEU A 54 -17.72 5.60 -10.97
N GLU A 55 -18.38 6.75 -10.91
CA GLU A 55 -18.02 7.92 -11.71
C GLU A 55 -16.63 8.46 -11.33
N ALA A 56 -16.39 8.65 -10.02
CA ALA A 56 -15.14 9.19 -9.51
C ALA A 56 -13.96 8.23 -9.75
N LEU A 57 -14.09 6.97 -9.32
CA LEU A 57 -13.01 6.00 -9.28
C LEU A 57 -12.92 5.11 -10.51
N SER A 58 -13.97 5.02 -11.33
CA SER A 58 -14.22 3.94 -12.32
C SER A 58 -14.47 2.57 -11.67
N PRO A 59 -15.02 1.59 -12.41
CA PRO A 59 -15.16 0.21 -11.94
C PRO A 59 -13.84 -0.42 -11.46
N ILE A 60 -12.72 -0.09 -12.12
CA ILE A 60 -11.40 -0.62 -11.76
C ILE A 60 -10.87 0.01 -10.47
N GLY A 61 -11.05 1.33 -10.29
CA GLY A 61 -10.62 2.00 -9.06
C GLY A 61 -11.45 1.60 -7.85
N ALA A 62 -12.75 1.31 -8.04
CA ALA A 62 -13.62 0.79 -6.98
C ALA A 62 -13.18 -0.60 -6.48
N GLN A 63 -12.44 -1.37 -7.29
CA GLN A 63 -11.88 -2.67 -6.88
C GLN A 63 -10.62 -2.55 -6.03
N VAL A 64 -10.09 -1.35 -5.78
CA VAL A 64 -8.92 -1.19 -4.92
C VAL A 64 -9.30 -1.48 -3.46
N GLY A 65 -8.67 -2.49 -2.88
CA GLY A 65 -8.72 -2.81 -1.45
C GLY A 65 -7.34 -2.76 -0.77
N GLY A 66 -6.30 -2.42 -1.53
CA GLY A 66 -4.91 -2.49 -1.10
C GLY A 66 -4.49 -1.32 -0.23
N HIS A 67 -3.19 -1.06 -0.24
CA HIS A 67 -2.50 -0.16 0.68
C HIS A 67 -1.87 1.00 -0.11
N PRO A 68 -2.57 2.15 -0.26
CA PRO A 68 -2.03 3.29 -1.00
C PRO A 68 -0.84 3.92 -0.30
N ASN A 69 0.24 4.12 -1.03
CA ASN A 69 1.39 4.93 -0.66
C ASN A 69 1.42 6.21 -1.49
N ILE A 70 1.22 7.34 -0.83
CA ILE A 70 1.49 8.64 -1.41
C ILE A 70 2.95 8.95 -1.12
N PHE A 71 3.78 8.75 -2.15
CA PHE A 71 5.20 9.08 -2.10
C PHE A 71 5.43 10.50 -1.54
N PRO A 72 6.42 10.70 -0.64
CA PRO A 72 7.43 9.72 -0.21
C PRO A 72 7.12 8.96 1.09
N THR A 73 6.25 9.47 1.95
CA THR A 73 6.20 9.01 3.36
C THR A 73 4.80 8.87 3.93
N SER A 74 3.78 8.84 3.08
CA SER A 74 2.40 8.71 3.50
C SER A 74 1.82 7.37 3.07
N TRP A 75 1.13 6.73 4.00
CA TRP A 75 0.41 5.49 3.77
C TRP A 75 -1.05 5.62 4.24
N ILE A 76 -1.98 5.10 3.44
CA ILE A 76 -3.41 5.06 3.75
C ILE A 76 -3.80 3.61 4.03
N THR A 77 -4.53 3.38 5.12
CA THR A 77 -5.01 2.07 5.51
C THR A 77 -6.41 1.81 4.98
N GLY A 78 -6.80 0.53 4.91
CA GLY A 78 -8.20 0.14 4.68
C GLY A 78 -9.15 0.45 5.84
N THR A 79 -8.63 0.94 6.97
CA THR A 79 -9.40 1.30 8.19
C THR A 79 -9.68 2.81 8.29
N ASN A 80 -9.68 3.53 7.16
CA ASN A 80 -9.88 4.99 7.11
C ASN A 80 -8.84 5.77 7.93
N GLN A 81 -7.58 5.32 7.93
CA GLN A 81 -6.50 6.02 8.61
C GLN A 81 -5.40 6.44 7.61
N LEU A 82 -4.76 7.57 7.92
CA LEU A 82 -3.56 8.04 7.25
C LEU A 82 -2.41 8.01 8.24
N SER A 83 -1.35 7.28 7.89
CA SER A 83 -0.06 7.30 8.57
C SER A 83 0.88 8.22 7.82
N LEU A 84 1.30 9.31 8.45
CA LEU A 84 2.34 10.21 7.94
C LEU A 84 3.64 9.95 8.68
N ARG A 85 4.66 9.49 7.96
CA ARG A 85 6.00 9.22 8.51
C ARG A 85 6.88 10.45 8.33
N ILE A 86 7.22 11.11 9.43
CA ILE A 86 8.03 12.33 9.44
C ILE A 86 9.48 11.96 9.77
N PRO A 87 10.42 12.08 8.81
CA PRO A 87 11.83 11.81 9.08
C PRO A 87 12.39 12.85 10.05
N ARG A 88 12.88 12.43 11.22
CA ARG A 88 13.60 13.30 12.17
C ARG A 88 15.11 13.22 11.99
N SER A 89 15.59 12.03 11.64
CA SER A 89 16.97 11.70 11.29
C SER A 89 16.98 10.38 10.49
N PRO A 90 18.13 9.92 9.97
CA PRO A 90 18.21 8.62 9.30
C PRO A 90 17.85 7.40 10.18
N ASN A 91 17.74 7.56 11.50
CA ASN A 91 17.46 6.48 12.45
C ASN A 91 16.26 6.77 13.35
N GLN A 92 15.50 7.83 13.07
CA GLN A 92 14.34 8.23 13.87
C GLN A 92 13.25 8.80 12.99
N THR A 93 12.06 8.22 13.12
CA THR A 93 10.84 8.63 12.42
C THR A 93 9.78 8.94 13.47
N GLU A 94 9.15 10.10 13.34
CA GLU A 94 7.95 10.44 14.09
C GLU A 94 6.75 10.05 13.23
N ILE A 95 5.81 9.27 13.78
CA ILE A 95 4.65 8.78 13.02
C ILE A 95 3.40 9.50 13.51
N TRP A 96 2.70 10.15 12.59
CA TRP A 96 1.43 10.80 12.85
C TRP A 96 0.28 9.98 12.26
N TRP A 97 -0.64 9.58 13.12
CA TRP A 97 -1.82 8.83 12.74
C TRP A 97 -3.05 9.74 12.75
N TYR A 98 -3.73 9.83 11.61
CA TYR A 98 -5.01 10.49 11.45
C TYR A 98 -6.08 9.44 11.19
N SER A 99 -7.23 9.57 11.86
CA SER A 99 -8.40 8.72 11.61
C SER A 99 -9.51 9.57 11.04
N PHE A 100 -10.15 9.08 9.98
CA PHE A 100 -11.26 9.75 9.32
C PHE A 100 -12.57 9.01 9.61
N GLU A 101 -13.64 9.78 9.67
CA GLU A 101 -15.00 9.29 9.89
C GLU A 101 -15.93 9.96 8.87
N ASP A 102 -17.00 9.27 8.50
CA ASP A 102 -18.07 9.90 7.72
C ASP A 102 -18.72 11.02 8.56
N ALA A 103 -18.90 12.19 7.94
CA ALA A 103 -19.56 13.32 8.59
C ALA A 103 -20.99 12.96 9.03
N ASP A 104 -21.65 12.09 8.28
CA ASP A 104 -23.02 11.64 8.52
C ASP A 104 -23.10 10.37 9.39
N ALA A 105 -21.97 9.85 9.88
CA ALA A 105 -21.95 8.69 10.78
C ALA A 105 -22.73 8.97 12.08
N SER A 106 -23.47 7.96 12.54
CA SER A 106 -24.11 8.02 13.86
C SER A 106 -23.06 8.08 14.98
N ASP A 107 -23.46 8.57 16.15
CA ASP A 107 -22.57 8.65 17.31
C ASP A 107 -22.09 7.25 17.75
N GLU A 108 -22.91 6.23 17.62
CA GLU A 108 -22.53 4.84 17.90
C GLU A 108 -21.48 4.34 16.89
N ALA A 109 -21.70 4.55 15.59
CA ALA A 109 -20.76 4.13 14.55
C ALA A 109 -19.39 4.82 14.73
N ARG A 110 -19.41 6.14 14.96
CA ARG A 110 -18.21 6.93 15.23
C ARG A 110 -17.44 6.42 16.45
N LYS A 111 -18.12 6.07 17.54
CA LYS A 111 -17.47 5.49 18.74
C LYS A 111 -16.82 4.15 18.45
N VAL A 112 -17.49 3.28 17.70
CA VAL A 112 -16.96 1.96 17.32
C VAL A 112 -15.74 2.11 16.41
N ASN A 113 -15.84 2.92 15.36
CA ASN A 113 -14.73 3.18 14.45
C ASN A 113 -13.51 3.77 15.18
N LEU A 114 -13.69 4.79 16.02
CA LEU A 114 -12.62 5.34 16.85
C LEU A 114 -11.99 4.30 17.78
N MET A 115 -12.78 3.38 18.31
CA MET A 115 -12.26 2.28 19.12
C MET A 115 -11.41 1.34 18.26
N VAL A 116 -11.91 0.89 17.12
CA VAL A 116 -11.20 -0.02 16.21
C VAL A 116 -9.90 0.60 15.70
N THR A 117 -9.94 1.82 15.16
CA THR A 117 -8.76 2.48 14.57
C THR A 117 -7.62 2.66 15.58
N ASN A 118 -7.94 3.03 16.83
CA ASN A 118 -6.94 3.15 17.89
C ASN A 118 -6.36 1.81 18.34
N HIS A 119 -7.15 0.72 18.34
CA HIS A 119 -6.69 -0.59 18.79
C HIS A 119 -6.00 -1.41 17.68
N ILE A 120 -6.17 -1.06 16.41
CA ILE A 120 -5.47 -1.72 15.30
C ILE A 120 -4.16 -0.99 14.98
N PHE A 121 -4.22 0.30 14.65
CA PHE A 121 -3.07 1.10 14.19
C PHE A 121 -2.79 2.36 15.03
N GLY A 122 -3.43 2.51 16.19
CA GLY A 122 -3.05 3.57 17.12
C GLY A 122 -1.66 3.33 17.75
N PRO A 123 -1.14 4.26 18.56
CA PRO A 123 0.16 4.13 19.22
C PRO A 123 0.34 2.87 20.10
N ALA A 124 -0.78 2.29 20.56
CA ALA A 124 -0.82 1.02 21.29
C ALA A 124 -1.64 -0.05 20.53
N GLY A 125 -1.77 0.13 19.21
CA GLY A 125 -2.50 -0.78 18.34
C GLY A 125 -1.80 -2.13 18.22
N LEU A 126 -2.58 -3.19 18.04
CA LEU A 126 -2.04 -4.55 17.96
C LEU A 126 -1.10 -4.72 16.76
N LEU A 127 -1.52 -4.28 15.57
CA LEU A 127 -0.72 -4.46 14.35
C LEU A 127 0.49 -3.52 14.34
N GLU A 128 0.32 -2.28 14.81
CA GLU A 128 1.42 -1.30 14.89
C GLU A 128 2.55 -1.77 15.82
N GLN A 129 2.23 -2.46 16.91
CA GLN A 129 3.22 -3.01 17.83
C GLN A 129 4.05 -4.12 17.19
N GLU A 130 3.42 -5.04 16.46
CA GLU A 130 4.11 -6.12 15.73
C GLU A 130 5.01 -5.54 14.62
N ASP A 131 4.51 -4.58 13.84
CA ASP A 131 5.29 -3.96 12.78
C ASP A 131 6.43 -3.05 13.30
N GLY A 132 6.27 -2.48 14.49
CA GLY A 132 7.28 -1.65 15.14
C GLY A 132 8.62 -2.37 15.35
N GLU A 133 8.58 -3.67 15.70
CA GLU A 133 9.80 -4.48 15.77
C GLU A 133 10.45 -4.63 14.40
N ASN A 134 9.67 -5.00 13.37
CA ASN A 134 10.16 -5.18 12.00
C ASN A 134 10.88 -3.93 11.48
N TRP A 135 10.29 -2.74 11.65
CA TRP A 135 10.87 -1.47 11.20
C TRP A 135 12.14 -1.10 11.96
N SER A 136 12.12 -1.23 13.29
CA SER A 136 13.25 -0.87 14.13
C SER A 136 14.43 -1.81 13.90
N GLN A 137 14.21 -3.11 13.80
CA GLN A 137 15.25 -4.11 13.55
C GLN A 137 15.87 -3.94 12.16
N SER A 138 15.05 -3.72 11.12
CA SER A 138 15.54 -3.50 9.75
C SER A 138 16.52 -2.32 9.69
N THR A 139 16.20 -1.24 10.41
CA THR A 139 17.07 -0.04 10.49
C THR A 139 18.31 -0.30 11.34
N MET A 140 18.15 -0.89 12.53
CA MET A 140 19.27 -1.16 13.44
C MET A 140 20.32 -2.09 12.82
N GLN A 141 19.90 -3.09 12.05
CA GLN A 141 20.80 -4.02 11.37
C GLN A 141 21.74 -3.31 10.39
N THR A 142 21.36 -2.17 9.82
CA THR A 142 22.23 -1.40 8.90
C THR A 142 23.40 -0.69 9.58
N ARG A 143 23.50 -0.73 10.92
CA ARG A 143 24.63 -0.13 11.65
C ARG A 143 25.89 -1.00 11.66
N GLY A 144 25.74 -2.31 11.49
CA GLY A 144 26.87 -3.25 11.51
C GLY A 144 27.77 -3.08 10.28
N LEU A 145 29.10 -3.17 10.48
CA LEU A 145 30.08 -2.98 9.41
C LEU A 145 29.90 -3.97 8.25
N ALA A 146 29.53 -5.22 8.56
CA ALA A 146 29.28 -6.26 7.57
C ALA A 146 27.85 -6.19 7.02
N SER A 147 26.85 -6.14 7.90
CA SER A 147 25.43 -6.17 7.53
C SER A 147 25.02 -4.99 6.65
N ARG A 148 25.57 -3.79 6.85
CA ARG A 148 25.27 -2.61 6.03
C ARG A 148 25.66 -2.74 4.56
N ARG A 149 26.51 -3.71 4.22
CA ARG A 149 26.96 -4.00 2.84
C ARG A 149 26.09 -5.05 2.16
N MET A 150 25.18 -5.68 2.91
CA MET A 150 24.24 -6.65 2.36
C MET A 150 23.08 -5.89 1.71
N PRO A 151 22.79 -6.10 0.41
CA PRO A 151 21.65 -5.47 -0.23
C PRO A 151 20.33 -6.08 0.28
N GLN A 152 19.30 -5.25 0.40
CA GLN A 152 17.94 -5.72 0.57
C GLN A 152 17.47 -6.40 -0.72
N LEU A 153 16.79 -7.53 -0.61
CA LEU A 153 16.33 -8.31 -1.75
C LEU A 153 14.88 -7.95 -2.06
N LEU A 154 14.66 -7.24 -3.17
CA LEU A 154 13.35 -7.02 -3.77
C LEU A 154 13.35 -7.66 -5.16
N ARG A 155 12.81 -8.87 -5.28
CA ARG A 155 12.82 -9.67 -6.53
C ARG A 155 11.55 -10.51 -6.73
N MET A 156 10.58 -10.44 -5.83
CA MET A 156 9.33 -11.15 -5.98
C MET A 156 8.59 -10.61 -7.21
N ASP A 157 8.39 -11.52 -8.17
CA ASP A 157 7.74 -11.24 -9.44
C ASP A 157 8.44 -10.22 -10.38
N LEU A 158 9.74 -10.04 -10.20
CA LEU A 158 10.57 -9.19 -11.06
C LEU A 158 10.49 -9.60 -12.54
N GLY A 159 10.22 -8.64 -13.42
CA GLY A 159 10.14 -8.84 -14.86
C GLY A 159 8.88 -9.57 -15.33
N ARG A 160 7.91 -9.78 -14.44
CA ARG A 160 6.61 -10.40 -14.75
C ARG A 160 5.44 -9.43 -14.58
N GLY A 161 5.68 -8.21 -14.09
CA GLY A 161 4.67 -7.20 -13.84
C GLY A 161 4.24 -6.47 -15.11
N LYS A 162 3.46 -7.13 -15.97
CA LYS A 162 2.92 -6.50 -17.18
C LYS A 162 1.97 -5.35 -16.82
N ILE A 163 2.25 -4.15 -17.32
CA ILE A 163 1.38 -2.99 -17.14
C ILE A 163 0.15 -3.11 -18.05
N ILE A 164 -1.02 -2.94 -17.45
CA ILE A 164 -2.30 -2.79 -18.13
C ILE A 164 -2.80 -1.38 -17.86
N ARG A 165 -3.13 -0.65 -18.93
CA ARG A 165 -3.71 0.69 -18.84
C ARG A 165 -5.21 0.64 -19.03
N ASP A 166 -5.92 1.46 -18.27
CA ASP A 166 -7.34 1.69 -18.49
C ASP A 166 -7.61 2.84 -19.49
N ASP A 167 -8.88 3.13 -19.71
CA ASP A 167 -9.36 4.22 -20.56
C ASP A 167 -8.90 5.61 -20.09
N ARG A 168 -8.56 5.76 -18.82
CA ARG A 168 -7.99 6.98 -18.22
C ARG A 168 -6.45 6.97 -18.18
N GLY A 169 -5.80 5.95 -18.76
CA GLY A 169 -4.35 5.82 -18.85
C GLY A 169 -3.64 5.37 -17.57
N ARG A 170 -4.37 5.04 -16.50
CA ARG A 170 -3.80 4.61 -15.22
C ARG A 170 -3.14 3.25 -15.37
N ALA A 171 -1.92 3.12 -14.87
CA ALA A 171 -1.13 1.90 -14.99
C ALA A 171 -1.37 0.99 -13.78
N ARG A 172 -1.70 -0.27 -14.05
CA ARG A 172 -1.82 -1.30 -13.03
C ARG A 172 -1.20 -2.62 -13.46
N ILE A 173 -0.95 -3.48 -12.48
CA ILE A 173 -0.54 -4.87 -12.63
C ILE A 173 -1.56 -5.71 -11.87
N GLU A 174 -1.98 -6.82 -12.45
CA GLU A 174 -2.89 -7.79 -11.85
C GLU A 174 -2.11 -9.08 -11.59
N GLY A 175 -2.30 -9.70 -10.43
CA GLY A 175 -1.59 -10.92 -10.09
C GLY A 175 -1.85 -11.39 -8.67
N CYS A 176 -0.91 -12.17 -8.15
CA CYS A 176 -0.86 -12.56 -6.75
C CYS A 176 0.16 -11.69 -6.01
N THR A 177 0.46 -12.05 -4.76
CA THR A 177 1.50 -11.43 -3.93
C THR A 177 2.80 -11.16 -4.69
N ASN A 178 3.17 -9.89 -4.75
CA ASN A 178 4.29 -9.35 -5.53
C ASN A 178 5.01 -8.20 -4.81
N GLU A 179 6.15 -7.75 -5.37
CA GLU A 179 6.92 -6.60 -4.88
C GLU A 179 6.90 -5.41 -5.86
N HIS A 180 5.96 -5.34 -6.82
CA HIS A 180 5.99 -4.32 -7.86
C HIS A 180 5.84 -2.90 -7.31
N ALA A 181 5.02 -2.70 -6.27
CA ALA A 181 4.85 -1.38 -5.63
C ALA A 181 6.14 -0.92 -4.93
N GLN A 182 6.83 -1.84 -4.24
CA GLN A 182 8.10 -1.60 -3.56
C GLN A 182 9.21 -1.32 -4.57
N LEU A 183 9.32 -2.15 -5.62
CA LEU A 183 10.24 -1.95 -6.73
C LEU A 183 10.04 -0.57 -7.37
N TRP A 184 8.80 -0.19 -7.66
CA TRP A 184 8.46 1.10 -8.23
C TRP A 184 8.84 2.27 -7.32
N THR A 185 8.51 2.17 -6.04
CA THR A 185 8.85 3.20 -5.04
C THR A 185 10.35 3.46 -4.99
N TYR A 186 11.17 2.40 -4.97
CA TYR A 186 12.64 2.55 -4.91
C TYR A 186 13.26 2.94 -6.25
N ALA A 187 12.69 2.52 -7.38
CA ALA A 187 13.12 2.99 -8.70
C ALA A 187 12.87 4.50 -8.84
N ALA A 188 11.67 4.97 -8.46
CA ALA A 188 11.34 6.39 -8.45
C ALA A 188 12.20 7.18 -7.46
N TRP A 189 12.44 6.65 -6.26
CA TRP A 189 13.35 7.27 -5.30
C TRP A 189 14.75 7.45 -5.87
N ALA A 190 15.28 6.47 -6.61
CA ALA A 190 16.58 6.60 -7.27
C ALA A 190 16.59 7.72 -8.32
N GLU A 191 15.50 7.93 -9.06
CA GLU A 191 15.35 9.08 -9.98
C GLU A 191 15.31 10.42 -9.23
N TRP A 192 14.55 10.51 -8.12
CA TRP A 192 14.53 11.68 -7.24
C TRP A 192 15.93 12.08 -6.76
N MET A 193 16.76 11.10 -6.40
CA MET A 193 18.12 11.33 -5.90
C MET A 193 19.09 11.88 -6.95
N LYS A 194 18.73 11.86 -8.24
CA LYS A 194 19.55 12.46 -9.32
C LYS A 194 19.42 13.99 -9.37
N GLY A 195 18.40 14.57 -8.74
CA GLY A 195 18.20 16.03 -8.70
C GLY A 195 17.91 16.64 -10.07
N THR A 196 17.18 15.92 -10.93
CA THR A 196 16.71 16.42 -12.23
C THR A 196 15.56 17.42 -12.08
N ASP A 197 15.25 18.14 -13.16
CA ASP A 197 14.03 18.96 -13.22
C ASP A 197 12.75 18.09 -13.22
N TRP A 198 11.61 18.75 -12.97
CA TRP A 198 10.31 18.09 -12.82
C TRP A 198 9.84 17.34 -14.07
N ASP A 199 10.11 17.88 -15.26
CA ASP A 199 9.68 17.25 -16.52
C ASP A 199 10.48 15.96 -16.74
N THR A 200 11.81 16.03 -16.60
CA THR A 200 12.69 14.86 -16.67
C THR A 200 12.35 13.84 -15.59
N LEU A 201 12.09 14.27 -14.35
CA LEU A 201 11.70 13.38 -13.27
C LEU A 201 10.37 12.67 -13.58
N ARG A 202 9.38 13.40 -14.10
CA ARG A 202 8.09 12.83 -14.50
C ARG A 202 8.26 11.81 -15.61
N GLU A 203 9.04 12.12 -16.63
CA GLU A 203 9.33 11.21 -17.74
C GLU A 203 10.01 9.92 -17.23
N ASN A 204 11.04 10.05 -16.39
CA ASN A 204 11.78 8.92 -15.84
C ASN A 204 10.95 8.08 -14.85
N THR A 205 9.93 8.68 -14.25
CA THR A 205 9.01 8.00 -13.32
C THR A 205 7.66 7.74 -13.96
N THR A 206 7.52 7.80 -15.28
CA THR A 206 6.28 7.35 -15.94
C THR A 206 6.35 5.83 -16.10
N PRO A 207 5.36 5.05 -15.61
CA PRO A 207 5.38 3.60 -15.75
C PRO A 207 5.53 3.20 -17.22
N GLY A 208 6.42 2.23 -17.50
CA GLY A 208 6.59 1.66 -18.83
C GLY A 208 5.55 0.59 -19.15
N ASP A 209 5.97 -0.44 -19.88
CA ASP A 209 5.13 -1.60 -20.21
C ASP A 209 5.27 -2.75 -19.21
N PHE A 210 6.35 -2.77 -18.43
CA PHE A 210 6.68 -3.84 -17.47
C PHE A 210 7.41 -3.29 -16.23
N LEU A 211 7.23 -4.00 -15.11
CA LEU A 211 8.04 -3.92 -13.88
C LEU A 211 8.67 -5.29 -13.54
#